data_AF-A0AAV9P954-F1
#
_entry.id   AF-A0AAV9P954-F1
#
_cell.length_a   1.000
_cell.length_b   1.000
_cell.length_c   1.000
_cell.angle_alpha   90.00
_cell.angle_beta   90.00
_cell.angle_gamma   90.00
#
_symmetry.space_group_name_H-M   'P 1'
#
loop_
_entity.id
_entity.type
_entity.pdbx_description
1 polymer ?
#
loop_
_entity_poly.entity_id
_entity_poly.type
_entity_poly.pdbx_seq_one_letter_code
_entity_poly.pdbx_strand_id
1 'polypeptide(L)'
;MPPIKTGLYLGGTEELEHLDPIDSGVDSGNDDNSDNCDSDDEEVVCSPPPNMHATALLWAPTYLSQQEKQPTKQAPRKVRFASPAVAIQGRRDHTVADARIMTLKQQDYNDVHVARQLAKEGFINYGEKTVAGRWRKIRGDIEKAEEEELDDNLSDWHLGEAKAFNNAEKRFRQEVIKLEQAKWKTISIGLNVSMNKKKYTAKACKERYEAMQNGTADVAFELDPDPVGRMNKRDERIAENKRRRAAAKQAIRDAEEDKKRKIAAAKERKLGIQLENVNWKQEKMAREREERRLREEKRLGKEAERKARKAGLQKLREEVEAKRRNKDAEAAVYRYYTGYNINRKHGNKQGGDPDSDEDERADYLADSDDSDASSDGDVPPPVLTQSERISNRRRSASRGRSVSVHPSQMVEVTKATLLNPRSIMTDSELADLLHERKLPRRGHDETHPEVIARLAADDDILDNDEVNDLLAKHFMTHKGSIAKRIQRLEEADAANSAAGKRGVKVTDPEFKEQYEGYKGEYASLLVDA
;
A
#
# COMPACT_ATOMS: atom_id res chain seq x y z
N MET A 1 -56.93 48.81 -20.31
CA MET A 1 -57.38 48.00 -19.17
C MET A 1 -58.63 47.21 -19.56
N PRO A 2 -58.54 45.88 -19.56
CA PRO A 2 -59.68 45.00 -19.27
C PRO A 2 -59.39 44.08 -18.06
N PRO A 3 -60.43 43.51 -17.42
CA PRO A 3 -60.38 43.08 -16.02
C PRO A 3 -59.88 41.66 -15.79
N ILE A 4 -59.27 41.51 -14.62
CA ILE A 4 -58.79 40.29 -13.97
C ILE A 4 -60.00 39.40 -13.63
N LYS A 5 -60.00 38.15 -14.10
CA LYS A 5 -60.91 37.10 -13.63
C LYS A 5 -60.20 36.28 -12.56
N THR A 6 -60.64 36.44 -11.32
CA THR A 6 -60.34 35.57 -10.19
C THR A 6 -61.19 34.30 -10.29
N GLY A 7 -60.54 33.16 -10.55
CA GLY A 7 -61.12 31.83 -10.41
C GLY A 7 -60.58 31.16 -9.15
N LEU A 8 -61.38 31.19 -8.08
CA LEU A 8 -61.24 30.27 -6.95
C LEU A 8 -61.53 28.85 -7.46
N TYR A 9 -60.62 27.91 -7.25
CA TYR A 9 -60.92 26.48 -7.33
C TYR A 9 -60.56 25.83 -5.98
N LEU A 10 -61.61 25.39 -5.29
CA LEU A 10 -61.59 24.60 -4.07
C LEU A 10 -61.86 23.14 -4.47
N GLY A 11 -61.13 22.21 -3.86
CA GLY A 11 -61.56 20.81 -3.73
C GLY A 11 -60.65 19.80 -4.40
N GLY A 12 -59.95 19.03 -3.56
CA GLY A 12 -59.14 17.88 -3.97
C GLY A 12 -58.37 17.34 -2.77
N THR A 13 -59.08 16.72 -1.82
CA THR A 13 -58.49 15.87 -0.78
C THR A 13 -58.21 14.50 -1.40
N GLU A 14 -56.96 14.21 -1.71
CA GLU A 14 -56.51 12.86 -2.07
C GLU A 14 -55.72 12.24 -0.90
N GLU A 15 -56.01 10.97 -0.71
CA GLU A 15 -55.54 10.07 0.34
C GLU A 15 -54.01 10.02 0.42
N LEU A 16 -53.51 10.15 1.65
CA LEU A 16 -52.11 9.98 1.98
C LEU A 16 -51.84 8.47 2.11
N GLU A 17 -51.45 7.83 1.01
CA GLU A 17 -50.89 6.48 1.04
C GLU A 17 -49.57 6.51 1.82
N HIS A 18 -49.55 5.73 2.90
CA HIS A 18 -48.43 5.52 3.80
C HIS A 18 -47.43 4.57 3.11
N LEU A 19 -46.38 5.12 2.50
CA LEU A 19 -45.26 4.35 1.97
C LEU A 19 -44.18 4.17 3.04
N ASP A 20 -43.86 2.92 3.31
CA ASP A 20 -42.82 2.46 4.24
C ASP A 20 -41.43 3.02 3.88
N PRO A 21 -40.57 3.32 4.87
CA PRO A 21 -39.21 3.78 4.62
C PRO A 21 -38.33 2.61 4.18
N ILE A 22 -37.95 2.62 2.90
CA ILE A 22 -36.90 1.77 2.35
C ILE A 22 -35.55 2.28 2.87
N ASP A 23 -34.97 1.52 3.78
CA ASP A 23 -33.59 1.63 4.27
C ASP A 23 -32.61 1.26 3.14
N SER A 24 -32.25 2.25 2.32
CA SER A 24 -31.14 2.13 1.37
C SER A 24 -29.88 2.73 2.00
N GLY A 25 -29.14 1.90 2.72
CA GLY A 25 -27.76 2.16 3.13
C GLY A 25 -26.86 2.34 1.91
N VAL A 26 -26.76 3.58 1.41
CA VAL A 26 -25.78 3.97 0.39
C VAL A 26 -24.46 4.24 1.08
N ASP A 27 -23.61 3.22 1.09
CA ASP A 27 -22.18 3.27 1.42
C ASP A 27 -21.48 4.26 0.48
N SER A 28 -21.39 5.51 0.94
CA SER A 28 -20.69 6.59 0.26
C SER A 28 -19.20 6.44 0.53
N GLY A 29 -18.54 5.66 -0.32
CA GLY A 29 -17.09 5.58 -0.46
C GLY A 29 -16.48 6.97 -0.57
N ASN A 30 -15.85 7.39 0.53
CA ASN A 30 -15.22 8.68 0.71
C ASN A 30 -13.86 8.69 -0.01
N ASP A 31 -13.88 8.91 -1.33
CA ASP A 31 -12.67 9.18 -2.12
C ASP A 31 -12.20 10.62 -1.86
N ASP A 32 -11.41 10.78 -0.79
CA ASP A 32 -10.63 11.97 -0.45
C ASP A 32 -9.57 12.22 -1.53
N ASN A 33 -9.98 12.91 -2.61
CA ASN A 33 -9.07 13.51 -3.58
C ASN A 33 -8.92 15.00 -3.26
N SER A 34 -8.21 15.31 -2.17
CA SER A 34 -7.86 16.69 -1.80
C SER A 34 -6.69 17.17 -2.65
N ASP A 35 -7.00 17.84 -3.75
CA ASP A 35 -6.07 18.67 -4.50
C ASP A 35 -5.54 19.78 -3.59
N ASN A 36 -4.26 19.67 -3.25
CA ASN A 36 -3.50 20.63 -2.47
C ASN A 36 -3.09 21.80 -3.37
N CYS A 37 -3.99 22.74 -3.61
CA CYS A 37 -3.68 24.02 -4.23
C CYS A 37 -3.38 25.08 -3.15
N ASP A 38 -2.16 24.99 -2.61
CA ASP A 38 -1.54 26.00 -1.76
C ASP A 38 -1.23 27.23 -2.63
N SER A 39 -2.02 28.30 -2.46
CA SER A 39 -1.76 29.60 -3.08
C SER A 39 -1.24 30.54 -2.00
N ASP A 40 0.07 30.50 -1.77
CA ASP A 40 0.81 31.50 -1.00
C ASP A 40 0.89 32.80 -1.82
N ASP A 41 -0.08 33.70 -1.59
CA ASP A 41 0.00 35.11 -1.97
C ASP A 41 0.82 35.86 -0.90
N GLU A 42 2.15 35.80 -1.00
CA GLU A 42 3.05 36.73 -0.32
C GLU A 42 3.24 37.98 -1.21
N GLU A 43 2.81 39.14 -0.69
CA GLU A 43 2.97 40.44 -1.34
C GLU A 43 4.44 40.87 -1.37
N VAL A 44 5.17 40.46 -2.42
CA VAL A 44 6.50 41.00 -2.71
C VAL A 44 6.36 42.31 -3.47
N VAL A 45 6.67 43.41 -2.79
CA VAL A 45 6.87 44.75 -3.38
C VAL A 45 8.12 44.71 -4.26
N CYS A 46 7.95 44.48 -5.57
CA CYS A 46 9.03 44.59 -6.55
C CYS A 46 9.15 46.02 -7.07
N SER A 47 10.24 46.69 -6.69
CA SER A 47 10.75 47.89 -7.39
C SER A 47 11.04 47.57 -8.85
N PRO A 48 10.80 48.51 -9.80
CA PRO A 48 11.01 48.26 -11.22
C PRO A 48 12.50 48.30 -11.59
N PRO A 49 13.03 47.34 -12.37
CA PRO A 49 14.36 47.46 -12.96
C PRO A 49 14.35 48.43 -14.16
N PRO A 50 15.49 49.08 -14.46
CA PRO A 50 15.59 49.98 -15.59
C PRO A 50 15.81 49.20 -16.90
N ASN A 51 15.05 49.59 -17.91
CA ASN A 51 15.48 49.74 -19.30
C ASN A 51 16.44 48.69 -19.87
N MET A 52 15.90 47.68 -20.57
CA MET A 52 16.65 46.90 -21.56
C MET A 52 15.83 46.80 -22.85
N HIS A 53 16.54 47.02 -23.95
CA HIS A 53 16.03 47.31 -25.27
C HIS A 53 15.33 46.13 -25.95
N ALA A 54 14.32 46.50 -26.76
CA ALA A 54 13.91 45.93 -28.03
C ALA A 54 14.59 44.64 -28.51
N THR A 55 13.82 43.55 -28.56
CA THR A 55 13.90 42.56 -29.64
C THR A 55 12.49 42.06 -29.97
N ALA A 56 11.88 42.72 -30.95
CA ALA A 56 10.66 42.24 -31.60
C ALA A 56 11.03 41.09 -32.53
N LEU A 57 10.84 39.85 -32.08
CA LEU A 57 10.84 38.68 -32.96
C LEU A 57 9.42 38.47 -33.49
N LEU A 58 9.27 38.77 -34.77
CA LEU A 58 8.11 38.47 -35.59
C LEU A 58 7.80 36.97 -35.57
N TRP A 59 6.66 36.60 -35.00
CA TRP A 59 5.97 35.35 -35.36
C TRP A 59 4.97 35.66 -36.47
N ALA A 60 5.41 35.47 -37.70
CA ALA A 60 4.53 35.44 -38.87
C ALA A 60 3.78 34.10 -38.92
N PRO A 61 2.46 34.10 -39.15
CA PRO A 61 1.70 32.88 -39.36
C PRO A 61 1.99 32.33 -40.78
N THR A 62 2.44 31.08 -40.86
CA THR A 62 2.70 30.39 -42.13
C THR A 62 1.37 30.14 -42.83
N TYR A 63 1.03 31.01 -43.78
CA TYR A 63 -0.11 30.84 -44.66
C TYR A 63 0.17 29.68 -45.62
N LEU A 64 -0.70 28.67 -45.57
CA LEU A 64 -0.67 27.46 -46.38
C LEU A 64 -0.97 27.82 -47.84
N SER A 65 0.07 28.08 -48.63
CA SER A 65 -0.01 28.28 -50.07
C SER A 65 -0.16 26.92 -50.77
N GLN A 66 -1.36 26.68 -51.32
CA GLN A 66 -1.59 25.68 -52.35
C GLN A 66 -0.80 26.09 -53.60
N GLN A 67 0.25 25.34 -53.92
CA GLN A 67 0.85 25.35 -55.26
C GLN A 67 0.58 24.01 -55.92
N GLU A 68 -0.29 24.05 -56.94
CA GLU A 68 -0.41 23.04 -57.98
C GLU A 68 0.96 22.77 -58.60
N LYS A 69 1.43 21.52 -58.47
CA LYS A 69 2.61 21.05 -59.18
C LYS A 69 2.21 20.48 -60.54
N GLN A 70 2.66 21.16 -61.59
CA GLN A 70 2.67 20.64 -62.95
C GLN A 70 3.59 19.41 -63.11
N PRO A 71 3.32 18.51 -64.07
CA PRO A 71 4.06 17.26 -64.23
C PRO A 71 5.39 17.49 -64.95
N THR A 72 6.51 17.31 -64.25
CA THR A 72 7.83 17.28 -64.87
C THR A 72 8.21 15.86 -65.31
N LYS A 73 8.95 15.84 -66.43
CA LYS A 73 9.25 14.72 -67.32
C LYS A 73 9.97 13.56 -66.62
N GLN A 74 9.56 12.35 -66.97
CA GLN A 74 10.07 11.07 -66.48
C GLN A 74 11.52 10.83 -66.91
N ALA A 75 12.38 10.49 -65.95
CA ALA A 75 13.69 9.88 -66.19
C ALA A 75 13.55 8.34 -66.30
N PRO A 76 14.40 7.65 -67.10
CA PRO A 76 14.27 6.21 -67.33
C PRO A 76 14.54 5.41 -66.06
N ARG A 77 13.49 4.78 -65.52
CA ARG A 77 13.57 3.81 -64.43
C ARG A 77 14.31 2.57 -64.91
N LYS A 78 15.44 2.25 -64.26
CA LYS A 78 16.09 0.95 -64.33
C LYS A 78 15.11 -0.13 -63.91
N VAL A 79 14.85 -1.07 -64.82
CA VAL A 79 14.09 -2.29 -64.60
C VAL A 79 14.82 -3.11 -63.52
N ARG A 80 14.33 -3.05 -62.29
CA ARG A 80 14.59 -4.08 -61.29
C ARG A 80 13.53 -5.16 -61.50
N PHE A 81 13.98 -6.38 -61.70
CA PHE A 81 13.15 -7.57 -61.81
C PHE A 81 12.07 -7.54 -60.72
N ALA A 82 10.83 -7.36 -61.14
CA ALA A 82 9.67 -7.52 -60.30
C ALA A 82 9.51 -9.02 -60.06
N SER A 83 9.76 -9.47 -58.83
CA SER A 83 9.14 -10.71 -58.36
C SER A 83 7.62 -10.54 -58.51
N PRO A 84 6.90 -11.55 -59.04
CA PRO A 84 5.46 -11.44 -59.25
C PRO A 84 4.79 -11.20 -57.90
N ALA A 85 4.14 -10.04 -57.76
CA ALA A 85 3.22 -9.79 -56.67
C ALA A 85 2.03 -10.72 -56.87
N VAL A 86 2.05 -11.85 -56.17
CA VAL A 86 0.88 -12.69 -55.99
C VAL A 86 -0.17 -11.82 -55.30
N ALA A 87 -1.19 -11.42 -56.07
CA ALA A 87 -2.39 -10.83 -55.53
C ALA A 87 -3.11 -11.91 -54.70
N ILE A 88 -2.86 -11.92 -53.39
CA ILE A 88 -3.60 -12.77 -52.45
C ILE A 88 -4.97 -12.10 -52.29
N GLN A 89 -5.93 -12.56 -53.09
CA GLN A 89 -7.36 -12.28 -52.91
C GLN A 89 -7.83 -12.81 -51.55
N GLY A 90 -8.68 -12.00 -50.91
CA GLY A 90 -9.13 -12.15 -49.53
C GLY A 90 -9.61 -13.54 -49.16
N ARG A 91 -8.98 -14.10 -48.13
CA ARG A 91 -9.64 -14.99 -47.18
C ARG A 91 -9.43 -14.37 -45.80
N ARG A 92 -10.50 -14.36 -45.00
CA ARG A 92 -10.49 -14.02 -43.56
C ARG A 92 -9.61 -14.98 -42.74
N ASP A 93 -9.09 -16.03 -43.36
CA ASP A 93 -8.14 -16.96 -42.76
C ASP A 93 -6.81 -16.24 -42.52
N HIS A 94 -6.64 -15.71 -41.31
CA HIS A 94 -5.33 -15.27 -40.82
C HIS A 94 -4.32 -16.39 -41.09
N THR A 95 -3.22 -16.05 -41.76
CA THR A 95 -2.20 -17.05 -42.09
C THR A 95 -1.57 -17.59 -40.79
N VAL A 96 -0.97 -18.78 -40.82
CA VAL A 96 -0.25 -19.34 -39.66
C VAL A 96 0.78 -18.33 -39.09
N ALA A 97 1.40 -17.55 -39.98
CA ALA A 97 2.31 -16.48 -39.58
C ALA A 97 1.60 -15.32 -38.87
N ASP A 98 0.37 -14.97 -39.26
CA ASP A 98 -0.42 -13.92 -38.61
C ASP A 98 -0.86 -14.33 -37.21
N ALA A 99 -1.29 -15.58 -37.03
CA ALA A 99 -1.59 -16.13 -35.72
C ALA A 99 -0.35 -16.07 -34.82
N ARG A 100 0.83 -16.39 -35.37
CA ARG A 100 2.09 -16.32 -34.63
C ARG A 100 2.46 -14.88 -34.26
N ILE A 101 2.34 -13.92 -35.20
CA ILE A 101 2.54 -12.49 -34.93
C ILE A 101 1.62 -12.03 -33.79
N MET A 102 0.35 -12.42 -33.82
CA MET A 102 -0.63 -12.08 -32.79
C MET A 102 -0.23 -12.62 -31.41
N THR A 103 0.14 -13.90 -31.31
CA THR A 103 0.56 -14.49 -30.02
C THR A 103 1.79 -13.79 -29.44
N LEU A 104 2.80 -13.49 -30.28
CA LEU A 104 4.01 -12.82 -29.81
C LEU A 104 3.74 -11.34 -29.45
N LYS A 105 2.79 -10.68 -30.13
CA LYS A 105 2.41 -9.31 -29.81
C LYS A 105 1.54 -9.18 -28.56
N GLN A 106 0.68 -10.16 -28.28
CA GLN A 106 -0.06 -10.23 -27.03
C GLN A 106 0.85 -10.47 -25.81
N GLN A 107 2.04 -11.06 -26.03
CA GLN A 107 3.10 -11.21 -25.04
C GLN A 107 4.03 -9.98 -24.95
N ASP A 108 3.63 -8.86 -25.57
CA ASP A 108 4.37 -7.58 -25.60
C ASP A 108 5.79 -7.64 -26.19
N TYR A 109 6.09 -8.61 -27.07
CA TYR A 109 7.39 -8.64 -27.74
C TYR A 109 7.56 -7.50 -28.76
N ASN A 110 8.76 -6.92 -28.76
CA ASN A 110 9.17 -5.90 -29.73
C ASN A 110 9.20 -6.48 -31.16
N ASP A 111 8.92 -5.65 -32.18
CA ASP A 111 8.88 -6.04 -33.60
C ASP A 111 10.16 -6.73 -34.07
N VAL A 112 11.31 -6.30 -33.55
CA VAL A 112 12.63 -6.92 -33.80
C VAL A 112 12.67 -8.38 -33.32
N HIS A 113 12.14 -8.62 -32.13
CA HIS A 113 12.09 -9.96 -31.54
C HIS A 113 11.11 -10.85 -32.30
N VAL A 114 9.94 -10.32 -32.63
CA VAL A 114 8.91 -11.01 -33.41
C VAL A 114 9.46 -11.43 -34.78
N ALA A 115 10.11 -10.52 -35.51
CA ALA A 115 10.71 -10.83 -36.82
C ALA A 115 11.79 -11.92 -36.71
N ARG A 116 12.65 -11.85 -35.69
CA ARG A 116 13.69 -12.86 -35.45
C ARG A 116 13.07 -14.23 -35.13
N GLN A 117 12.03 -14.27 -34.32
CA GLN A 117 11.35 -15.50 -33.94
C GLN A 117 10.63 -16.13 -35.14
N LEU A 118 9.96 -15.31 -35.96
CA LEU A 118 9.36 -15.73 -37.22
C LEU A 118 10.42 -16.30 -38.19
N ALA A 119 11.57 -15.65 -38.31
CA ALA A 119 12.67 -16.15 -39.14
C ALA A 119 13.20 -17.51 -38.65
N LYS A 120 13.32 -17.70 -37.32
CA LYS A 120 13.72 -19.00 -36.73
C LYS A 120 12.72 -20.12 -37.03
N GLU A 121 11.43 -19.78 -37.06
CA GLU A 121 10.33 -20.72 -37.34
C GLU A 121 10.12 -20.95 -38.85
N GLY A 122 10.97 -20.36 -39.71
CA GLY A 122 10.93 -20.56 -41.16
C GLY A 122 10.08 -19.55 -41.93
N PHE A 123 9.53 -18.53 -41.27
CA PHE A 123 8.78 -17.45 -41.92
C PHE A 123 9.73 -16.35 -42.42
N ILE A 124 10.34 -16.57 -43.58
CA ILE A 124 11.45 -15.74 -44.13
C ILE A 124 10.97 -14.33 -44.57
N ASN A 125 9.68 -14.14 -44.81
CA ASN A 125 9.16 -12.93 -45.46
C ASN A 125 8.87 -11.76 -44.51
N TYR A 126 9.02 -11.94 -43.19
CA TYR A 126 8.67 -10.91 -42.21
C TYR A 126 9.91 -10.20 -41.65
N GLY A 127 10.21 -9.02 -42.20
CA GLY A 127 11.15 -8.09 -41.61
C GLY A 127 10.51 -7.23 -40.51
N GLU A 128 11.34 -6.64 -39.65
CA GLU A 128 10.89 -5.83 -38.49
C GLU A 128 9.85 -4.77 -38.85
N LYS A 129 10.06 -4.04 -39.95
CA LYS A 129 9.13 -3.01 -40.46
C LYS A 129 7.81 -3.59 -40.96
N THR A 130 7.82 -4.83 -41.45
CA THR A 130 6.63 -5.49 -42.00
C THR A 130 5.73 -6.07 -40.90
N VAL A 131 6.31 -6.50 -39.77
CA VAL A 131 5.57 -7.01 -38.62
C VAL A 131 4.60 -5.96 -38.09
N ALA A 132 5.05 -4.73 -37.84
CA ALA A 132 4.21 -3.66 -37.32
C ALA A 132 3.04 -3.29 -38.27
N GLY A 133 3.31 -3.30 -39.58
CA GLY A 133 2.31 -3.04 -40.60
C GLY A 133 1.30 -4.19 -40.71
N ARG A 134 1.75 -5.44 -40.64
CA ARG A 134 0.89 -6.63 -40.68
C ARG A 134 0.04 -6.74 -39.41
N TRP A 135 0.62 -6.51 -38.23
CA TRP A 135 -0.10 -6.51 -36.96
C TRP A 135 -1.27 -5.52 -36.95
N ARG A 136 -1.06 -4.29 -37.44
CA ARG A 136 -2.15 -3.31 -37.58
C ARG A 136 -3.28 -3.78 -38.50
N LYS A 137 -2.96 -4.49 -39.59
CA LYS A 137 -3.96 -5.06 -40.48
C LYS A 137 -4.74 -6.20 -39.80
N ILE A 138 -4.02 -7.14 -39.19
CA ILE A 138 -4.62 -8.25 -38.42
C ILE A 138 -5.61 -7.69 -37.39
N ARG A 139 -5.17 -6.70 -36.59
CA ARG A 139 -6.01 -6.08 -35.58
C ARG A 139 -7.24 -5.40 -36.19
N GLY A 140 -7.08 -4.66 -37.29
CA GLY A 140 -8.21 -4.04 -37.98
C GLY A 140 -9.17 -5.05 -38.63
N ASP A 141 -8.67 -6.22 -39.06
CA ASP A 141 -9.50 -7.31 -39.58
C ASP A 141 -10.27 -8.00 -38.44
N ILE A 142 -9.65 -8.18 -37.26
CA ILE A 142 -10.32 -8.69 -36.04
C ILE A 142 -11.38 -7.69 -35.55
N GLU A 143 -11.04 -6.42 -35.41
CA GLU A 143 -11.97 -5.36 -34.97
C GLU A 143 -13.18 -5.28 -35.90
N LYS A 144 -12.99 -5.42 -37.22
CA LYS A 144 -14.11 -5.48 -38.18
C LYS A 144 -14.94 -6.75 -38.06
N ALA A 145 -14.32 -7.89 -37.77
CA ALA A 145 -15.05 -9.13 -37.57
C ALA A 145 -15.92 -9.06 -36.31
N GLU A 146 -15.39 -8.47 -35.23
CA GLU A 146 -16.14 -8.18 -33.99
C GLU A 146 -17.25 -7.15 -34.24
N GLU A 147 -17.00 -6.11 -35.04
CA GLU A 147 -18.02 -5.12 -35.45
C GLU A 147 -19.16 -5.78 -36.24
N GLU A 148 -18.85 -6.63 -37.23
CA GLU A 148 -19.85 -7.42 -37.96
C GLU A 148 -20.63 -8.37 -37.03
N GLU A 149 -19.96 -9.02 -36.07
CA GLU A 149 -20.60 -9.91 -35.09
C GLU A 149 -21.54 -9.16 -34.13
N LEU A 150 -21.17 -7.94 -33.73
CA LEU A 150 -21.99 -7.05 -32.91
C LEU A 150 -23.19 -6.51 -33.71
N ASP A 151 -23.01 -6.13 -34.98
CA ASP A 151 -24.08 -5.65 -35.86
C ASP A 151 -25.12 -6.76 -36.15
N ASP A 152 -24.66 -8.01 -36.29
CA ASP A 152 -25.53 -9.19 -36.43
C ASP A 152 -26.23 -9.58 -35.11
N ASN A 153 -25.99 -8.83 -34.01
CA ASN A 153 -26.46 -9.11 -32.65
C ASN A 153 -26.07 -10.50 -32.15
N LEU A 154 -24.94 -11.04 -32.60
CA LEU A 154 -24.47 -12.36 -32.17
C LEU A 154 -23.75 -12.28 -30.81
N SER A 155 -23.23 -11.10 -30.45
CA SER A 155 -22.64 -10.78 -29.14
C SER A 155 -23.48 -9.77 -28.37
N ASP A 156 -23.93 -10.15 -27.17
CA ASP A 156 -24.65 -9.28 -26.24
C ASP A 156 -23.68 -8.39 -25.43
N TRP A 157 -24.11 -7.16 -25.11
CA TRP A 157 -23.37 -6.27 -24.21
C TRP A 157 -23.25 -6.88 -22.80
N HIS A 158 -22.04 -7.03 -22.30
CA HIS A 158 -21.82 -7.56 -20.95
C HIS A 158 -22.00 -6.50 -19.85
N LEU A 159 -22.46 -6.91 -18.66
CA LEU A 159 -22.69 -6.02 -17.50
C LEU A 159 -21.46 -5.18 -17.08
N GLY A 160 -20.24 -5.65 -17.39
CA GLY A 160 -18.99 -4.90 -17.16
C GLY A 160 -18.73 -3.78 -18.17
N GLU A 161 -19.22 -3.93 -19.40
CA GLU A 161 -18.95 -3.02 -20.52
C GLU A 161 -19.70 -1.71 -20.37
N ALA A 162 -20.93 -1.73 -19.83
CA ALA A 162 -21.67 -0.51 -19.50
C ALA A 162 -20.90 0.39 -18.51
N LYS A 163 -20.20 -0.20 -17.52
CA LYS A 163 -19.34 0.56 -16.60
C LYS A 163 -18.11 1.11 -17.31
N ALA A 164 -17.49 0.32 -18.20
CA ALA A 164 -16.35 0.77 -19.00
C ALA A 164 -16.73 1.95 -19.92
N PHE A 165 -17.89 1.88 -20.58
CA PHE A 165 -18.43 2.96 -21.41
C PHE A 165 -18.65 4.24 -20.59
N ASN A 166 -19.34 4.15 -19.46
CA ASN A 166 -19.56 5.31 -18.58
C ASN A 166 -18.25 5.93 -18.09
N ASN A 167 -17.24 5.10 -17.80
CA ASN A 167 -15.92 5.58 -17.42
C ASN A 167 -15.19 6.27 -18.58
N ALA A 168 -15.28 5.74 -19.79
CA ALA A 168 -14.74 6.36 -21.00
C ALA A 168 -15.41 7.71 -21.27
N GLU A 169 -16.75 7.76 -21.23
CA GLU A 169 -17.55 8.97 -21.39
C GLU A 169 -17.18 10.03 -20.33
N LYS A 170 -17.01 9.62 -19.05
CA LYS A 170 -16.55 10.51 -17.98
C LYS A 170 -15.17 11.12 -18.29
N ARG A 171 -14.23 10.33 -18.82
CA ARG A 171 -12.90 10.82 -19.23
C ARG A 171 -13.00 11.80 -20.40
N PHE A 172 -13.82 11.50 -21.40
CA PHE A 172 -14.03 12.40 -22.53
C PHE A 172 -14.65 13.73 -22.09
N ARG A 173 -15.68 13.70 -21.23
CA ARG A 173 -16.28 14.92 -20.66
C ARG A 173 -15.26 15.77 -19.91
N GLN A 174 -14.40 15.14 -19.10
CA GLN A 174 -13.31 15.85 -18.41
C GLN A 174 -12.35 16.50 -19.40
N GLU A 175 -12.00 15.81 -20.49
CA GLU A 175 -11.09 16.36 -21.50
C GLU A 175 -11.71 17.50 -22.28
N VAL A 176 -13.01 17.42 -22.63
CA VAL A 176 -13.76 18.52 -23.23
C VAL A 176 -13.75 19.75 -22.30
N ILE A 177 -14.02 19.56 -21.01
CA ILE A 177 -13.97 20.66 -20.02
C ILE A 177 -12.56 21.28 -19.96
N LYS A 178 -11.49 20.47 -19.96
CA LYS A 178 -10.11 20.98 -19.98
C LYS A 178 -9.80 21.75 -21.26
N LEU A 179 -10.20 21.23 -22.42
CA LEU A 179 -10.01 21.89 -23.71
C LEU A 179 -10.76 23.21 -23.78
N GLU A 180 -11.98 23.27 -23.26
CA GLU A 180 -12.71 24.53 -23.13
C GLU A 180 -11.99 25.53 -22.23
N GLN A 181 -11.52 25.10 -21.05
CA GLN A 181 -10.73 25.95 -20.16
C GLN A 181 -9.44 26.43 -20.83
N ALA A 182 -8.75 25.57 -21.58
CA ALA A 182 -7.55 25.89 -22.33
C ALA A 182 -7.83 26.92 -23.44
N LYS A 183 -8.92 26.74 -24.21
CA LYS A 183 -9.40 27.70 -25.21
C LYS A 183 -9.56 29.10 -24.60
N TRP A 184 -10.24 29.22 -23.46
CA TRP A 184 -10.46 30.52 -22.81
C TRP A 184 -9.19 31.12 -22.21
N LYS A 185 -8.27 30.28 -21.69
CA LYS A 185 -6.93 30.72 -21.26
C LYS A 185 -6.16 31.32 -22.43
N THR A 186 -6.09 30.63 -23.57
CA THR A 186 -5.41 31.12 -24.78
C THR A 186 -5.99 32.44 -25.27
N ILE A 187 -7.33 32.55 -25.33
CA ILE A 187 -8.01 33.80 -25.69
C ILE A 187 -7.65 34.94 -24.72
N SER A 188 -7.65 34.66 -23.42
CA SER A 188 -7.33 35.68 -22.40
C SER A 188 -5.88 36.17 -22.52
N ILE A 189 -4.94 35.27 -22.81
CA ILE A 189 -3.53 35.63 -23.05
C ILE A 189 -3.42 36.50 -24.30
N GLY A 190 -4.03 36.09 -25.41
CA GLY A 190 -4.04 36.86 -26.64
C GLY A 190 -4.60 38.29 -26.47
N LEU A 191 -5.69 38.44 -25.71
CA LEU A 191 -6.28 39.74 -25.39
C LEU A 191 -5.41 40.60 -24.47
N ASN A 192 -4.77 40.00 -23.46
CA ASN A 192 -3.88 40.73 -22.56
C ASN A 192 -2.62 41.20 -23.30
N VAL A 193 -2.11 40.41 -24.25
CA VAL A 193 -0.97 40.78 -25.12
C VAL A 193 -1.36 41.91 -26.06
N SER A 194 -2.51 41.80 -26.76
CA SER A 194 -2.92 42.83 -27.72
C SER A 194 -3.26 44.18 -27.06
N MET A 195 -3.81 44.15 -25.84
CA MET A 195 -4.19 45.35 -25.08
C MET A 195 -3.11 45.84 -24.11
N ASN A 196 -2.00 45.12 -23.97
CA ASN A 196 -0.91 45.38 -23.02
C ASN A 196 -1.38 45.63 -21.56
N LYS A 197 -2.44 44.92 -21.14
CA LYS A 197 -3.05 45.07 -19.80
C LYS A 197 -3.53 43.69 -19.33
N LYS A 198 -3.15 43.28 -18.11
CA LYS A 198 -3.54 42.01 -17.49
C LYS A 198 -4.94 42.06 -16.84
N LYS A 199 -5.95 42.55 -17.57
CA LYS A 199 -7.32 42.71 -17.07
C LYS A 199 -8.23 41.52 -17.43
N TYR A 200 -7.93 40.84 -18.53
CA TYR A 200 -8.80 39.82 -19.09
C TYR A 200 -8.44 38.45 -18.52
N THR A 201 -9.27 37.95 -17.61
CA THR A 201 -9.15 36.56 -17.10
C THR A 201 -9.95 35.61 -18.00
N ALA A 202 -9.54 34.34 -18.07
CA ALA A 202 -10.24 33.33 -18.88
C ALA A 202 -11.75 33.26 -18.58
N LYS A 203 -12.12 33.36 -17.30
CA LYS A 203 -13.53 33.38 -16.86
C LYS A 203 -14.27 34.63 -17.37
N ALA A 204 -13.68 35.82 -17.25
CA ALA A 204 -14.29 37.05 -17.75
C ALA A 204 -14.46 37.03 -19.27
N CYS A 205 -13.51 36.44 -20.00
CA CYS A 205 -13.61 36.26 -21.45
C CYS A 205 -14.76 35.32 -21.83
N LYS A 206 -14.92 34.20 -21.11
CA LYS A 206 -16.03 33.24 -21.31
C LYS A 206 -17.38 33.90 -21.05
N GLU A 207 -17.56 34.51 -19.89
CA GLU A 207 -18.83 35.17 -19.50
C GLU A 207 -19.21 36.29 -20.48
N ARG A 208 -18.23 37.09 -20.95
CA ARG A 208 -18.48 38.13 -21.95
C ARG A 208 -18.90 37.56 -23.30
N TYR A 209 -18.27 36.48 -23.74
CA TYR A 209 -18.62 35.82 -24.99
C TYR A 209 -20.01 35.19 -24.93
N GLU A 210 -20.35 34.50 -23.84
CA GLU A 210 -21.67 33.92 -23.63
C GLU A 210 -22.76 35.00 -23.55
N ALA A 211 -22.51 36.09 -22.82
CA ALA A 211 -23.42 37.23 -22.80
C ALA A 211 -23.58 37.87 -24.19
N MET A 212 -22.54 37.85 -25.03
CA MET A 212 -22.60 38.35 -26.39
C MET A 212 -23.45 37.44 -27.29
N GLN A 213 -23.28 36.12 -27.18
CA GLN A 213 -24.12 35.14 -27.91
C GLN A 213 -25.59 35.24 -27.50
N ASN A 214 -25.85 35.47 -26.20
CA ASN A 214 -27.19 35.60 -25.65
C ASN A 214 -27.80 36.99 -25.87
N GLY A 215 -27.05 37.96 -26.42
CA GLY A 215 -27.50 39.35 -26.57
C GLY A 215 -27.67 40.12 -25.26
N THR A 216 -27.18 39.59 -24.13
CA THR A 216 -27.25 40.20 -22.79
C THR A 216 -25.96 40.89 -22.36
N ALA A 217 -24.98 41.03 -23.27
CA ALA A 217 -23.70 41.65 -22.95
C ALA A 217 -23.84 43.13 -22.62
N ASP A 218 -23.28 43.52 -21.47
CA ASP A 218 -23.16 44.93 -21.07
C ASP A 218 -22.45 45.74 -22.18
N VAL A 219 -23.10 46.81 -22.66
CA VAL A 219 -22.53 47.77 -23.64
C VAL A 219 -21.21 48.34 -23.11
N ALA A 220 -20.31 48.86 -23.94
CA ALA A 220 -19.12 49.55 -23.42
C ALA A 220 -19.52 50.75 -22.54
N PHE A 221 -18.75 51.04 -21.48
CA PHE A 221 -19.08 52.11 -20.51
C PHE A 221 -19.22 53.48 -21.19
N GLU A 222 -18.42 53.76 -22.21
CA GLU A 222 -18.43 55.02 -22.96
C GLU A 222 -19.69 55.21 -23.82
N LEU A 223 -20.41 54.12 -24.11
CA LEU A 223 -21.58 54.09 -24.98
C LEU A 223 -22.88 53.85 -24.20
N ASP A 224 -22.82 53.73 -22.87
CA ASP A 224 -24.01 53.51 -22.05
C ASP A 224 -24.76 54.83 -21.83
N PRO A 225 -26.06 54.93 -22.16
CA PRO A 225 -26.87 56.12 -21.92
C PRO A 225 -27.10 56.45 -20.44
N ASP A 226 -26.95 55.50 -19.50
CA ASP A 226 -27.03 55.75 -18.06
C ASP A 226 -25.79 55.22 -17.30
N PRO A 227 -24.75 56.07 -17.13
CA PRO A 227 -23.54 55.66 -16.43
C PRO A 227 -23.75 55.46 -14.92
N VAL A 228 -24.72 56.14 -14.30
CA VAL A 228 -24.95 56.11 -12.85
C VAL A 228 -25.63 54.80 -12.45
N GLY A 229 -26.69 54.40 -13.16
CA GLY A 229 -27.37 53.12 -12.92
C GLY A 229 -26.44 51.92 -13.08
N ARG A 230 -25.49 51.98 -14.03
CA ARG A 230 -24.46 50.97 -14.20
C ARG A 230 -23.49 50.89 -13.03
N MET A 231 -23.09 52.02 -12.46
CA MET A 231 -22.18 52.07 -11.31
C MET A 231 -22.81 51.37 -10.10
N ASN A 232 -24.10 51.63 -9.83
CA ASN A 232 -24.84 50.96 -8.76
C ASN A 232 -24.89 49.43 -8.95
N LYS A 233 -25.23 48.95 -10.16
CA LYS A 233 -25.22 47.50 -10.48
C LYS A 233 -23.83 46.88 -10.33
N ARG A 234 -22.77 47.63 -10.63
CA ARG A 234 -21.40 47.18 -10.43
C ARG A 234 -21.10 47.05 -8.94
N ASP A 235 -21.47 48.04 -8.14
CA ASP A 235 -21.20 48.05 -6.70
C ASP A 235 -21.98 46.95 -5.98
N GLU A 236 -23.23 46.69 -6.39
CA GLU A 236 -24.02 45.53 -5.95
C GLU A 236 -23.33 44.20 -6.29
N ARG A 237 -22.86 44.02 -7.54
CA ARG A 237 -22.09 42.83 -7.95
C ARG A 237 -20.80 42.67 -7.15
N ILE A 238 -20.12 43.76 -6.80
CA ILE A 238 -18.90 43.74 -5.99
C ILE A 238 -19.25 43.34 -4.54
N ALA A 239 -20.29 43.93 -3.96
CA ALA A 239 -20.75 43.61 -2.62
C ALA A 239 -21.18 42.14 -2.48
N GLU A 240 -21.93 41.63 -3.46
CA GLU A 240 -22.38 40.23 -3.52
C GLU A 240 -21.19 39.26 -3.64
N ASN A 241 -20.24 39.54 -4.54
CA ASN A 241 -19.03 38.73 -4.66
C ASN A 241 -18.17 38.76 -3.40
N LYS A 242 -18.10 39.89 -2.69
CA LYS A 242 -17.40 40.02 -1.41
C LYS A 242 -18.07 39.19 -0.32
N ARG A 243 -19.41 39.21 -0.25
CA ARG A 243 -20.20 38.34 0.65
C ARG A 243 -19.97 36.87 0.35
N ARG A 244 -20.03 36.45 -0.92
CA ARG A 244 -19.77 35.06 -1.33
C ARG A 244 -18.37 34.59 -0.95
N ARG A 245 -17.35 35.44 -1.13
CA ARG A 245 -15.97 35.13 -0.70
C ARG A 245 -15.85 35.00 0.82
N ALA A 246 -16.51 35.87 1.57
CA ALA A 246 -16.52 35.80 3.03
C ALA A 246 -17.20 34.51 3.54
N ALA A 247 -18.35 34.14 2.96
CA ALA A 247 -19.06 32.91 3.27
C ALA A 247 -18.24 31.66 2.92
N ALA A 248 -17.59 31.63 1.75
CA ALA A 248 -16.71 30.52 1.38
C ALA A 248 -15.51 30.37 2.34
N LYS A 249 -14.92 31.50 2.77
CA LYS A 249 -13.82 31.49 3.75
C LYS A 249 -14.29 31.01 5.13
N GLN A 250 -15.51 31.34 5.55
CA GLN A 250 -16.10 30.82 6.78
C GLN A 250 -16.36 29.32 6.67
N ALA A 251 -16.98 28.84 5.59
CA ALA A 251 -17.22 27.41 5.38
C ALA A 251 -15.94 26.57 5.38
N ILE A 252 -14.84 27.08 4.82
CA ILE A 252 -13.53 26.40 4.89
C ILE A 252 -13.02 26.32 6.34
N ARG A 253 -13.14 27.41 7.11
CA ARG A 253 -12.75 27.43 8.54
C ARG A 253 -13.58 26.47 9.37
N ASP A 254 -14.89 26.46 9.18
CA ASP A 254 -15.81 25.56 9.90
C ASP A 254 -15.48 24.10 9.57
N ALA A 255 -15.22 23.78 8.29
CA ALA A 255 -14.81 22.44 7.87
C ALA A 255 -13.44 22.01 8.45
N GLU A 256 -12.48 22.92 8.56
CA GLU A 256 -11.20 22.65 9.23
C GLU A 256 -11.35 22.44 10.74
N GLU A 257 -12.20 23.23 11.40
CA GLU A 257 -12.51 23.07 12.82
C GLU A 257 -13.20 21.73 13.07
N ASP A 258 -14.14 21.32 12.22
CA ASP A 258 -14.80 20.02 12.31
C ASP A 258 -13.84 18.86 12.09
N LYS A 259 -12.92 18.98 11.11
CA LYS A 259 -11.84 17.99 10.94
C LYS A 259 -10.95 17.91 12.18
N LYS A 260 -10.58 19.05 12.78
CA LYS A 260 -9.80 19.09 14.03
C LYS A 260 -10.57 18.46 15.21
N ARG A 261 -11.87 18.72 15.34
CA ARG A 261 -12.74 18.11 16.37
C ARG A 261 -12.84 16.60 16.21
N LYS A 262 -13.04 16.11 14.98
CA LYS A 262 -13.07 14.66 14.69
C LYS A 262 -11.74 13.97 15.02
N ILE A 263 -10.61 14.61 14.67
CA ILE A 263 -9.28 14.08 14.98
C ILE A 263 -9.03 14.07 16.50
N ALA A 264 -9.44 15.12 17.22
CA ALA A 264 -9.31 15.19 18.67
C ALA A 264 -10.15 14.10 19.38
N ALA A 265 -11.41 13.95 19.00
CA ALA A 265 -12.29 12.91 19.53
C ALA A 265 -11.75 11.48 19.24
N ALA A 266 -11.18 11.25 18.06
CA ALA A 266 -10.56 9.98 17.72
C ALA A 266 -9.30 9.68 18.56
N LYS A 267 -8.51 10.71 18.90
CA LYS A 267 -7.35 10.56 19.81
C LYS A 267 -7.78 10.25 21.23
N GLU A 268 -8.81 10.92 21.73
CA GLU A 268 -9.36 10.67 23.07
C GLU A 268 -9.91 9.25 23.21
N ARG A 269 -10.65 8.76 22.21
CA ARG A 269 -11.11 7.35 22.17
C ARG A 269 -9.94 6.36 22.21
N LYS A 270 -8.88 6.61 21.44
CA LYS A 270 -7.69 5.76 21.44
C LYS A 270 -6.98 5.76 22.81
N LEU A 271 -6.88 6.91 23.47
CA LEU A 271 -6.31 7.00 24.81
C LEU A 271 -7.17 6.26 25.84
N GLY A 272 -8.49 6.35 25.76
CA GLY A 272 -9.42 5.59 26.61
C GLY A 272 -9.20 4.08 26.50
N ILE A 273 -9.16 3.55 25.28
CA ILE A 273 -8.90 2.12 25.01
C ILE A 273 -7.51 1.71 25.52
N GLN A 274 -6.49 2.56 25.38
CA GLN A 274 -5.15 2.26 25.89
C GLN A 274 -5.12 2.17 27.41
N LEU A 275 -5.78 3.09 28.12
CA LEU A 275 -5.88 3.06 29.58
C LEU A 275 -6.64 1.82 30.06
N GLU A 276 -7.74 1.47 29.39
CA GLU A 276 -8.52 0.26 29.70
C GLU A 276 -7.69 -1.02 29.52
N ASN A 277 -6.93 -1.12 28.42
CA ASN A 277 -6.04 -2.25 28.18
C ASN A 277 -4.92 -2.37 29.22
N VAL A 278 -4.36 -1.25 29.69
CA VAL A 278 -3.35 -1.25 30.75
C VAL A 278 -3.96 -1.73 32.06
N ASN A 279 -5.14 -1.22 32.42
CA ASN A 279 -5.85 -1.65 33.62
C ASN A 279 -6.20 -3.14 33.57
N TRP A 280 -6.73 -3.64 32.45
CA TRP A 280 -7.04 -5.06 32.27
C TRP A 280 -5.80 -5.95 32.43
N LYS A 281 -4.64 -5.54 31.89
CA LYS A 281 -3.37 -6.26 32.09
C LYS A 281 -2.94 -6.28 33.55
N GLN A 282 -3.05 -5.15 34.26
CA GLN A 282 -2.70 -5.07 35.67
C GLN A 282 -3.62 -5.96 36.53
N GLU A 283 -4.92 -5.94 36.27
CA GLU A 283 -5.89 -6.80 36.97
C GLU A 283 -5.62 -8.28 36.70
N LYS A 284 -5.34 -8.65 35.44
CA LYS A 284 -4.97 -10.02 35.08
C LYS A 284 -3.72 -10.48 35.80
N MET A 285 -2.67 -9.66 35.83
CA MET A 285 -1.43 -9.96 36.55
C MET A 285 -1.63 -10.07 38.06
N ALA A 286 -2.50 -9.25 38.65
CA ALA A 286 -2.85 -9.34 40.07
C ALA A 286 -3.58 -10.65 40.38
N ARG A 287 -4.57 -11.02 39.54
CA ARG A 287 -5.32 -12.27 39.67
C ARG A 287 -4.43 -13.51 39.56
N GLU A 288 -3.51 -13.52 38.59
CA GLU A 288 -2.57 -14.64 38.42
C GLU A 288 -1.62 -14.77 39.62
N ARG A 289 -1.15 -13.64 40.18
CA ARG A 289 -0.31 -13.63 41.38
C ARG A 289 -1.06 -14.19 42.60
N GLU A 290 -2.31 -13.83 42.78
CA GLU A 290 -3.15 -14.38 43.86
C GLU A 290 -3.39 -15.89 43.67
N GLU A 291 -3.69 -16.32 42.44
CA GLU A 291 -3.87 -17.74 42.15
C GLU A 291 -2.61 -18.56 42.42
N ARG A 292 -1.43 -18.03 42.04
CA ARG A 292 -0.14 -18.67 42.32
C ARG A 292 0.11 -18.83 43.81
N ARG A 293 -0.19 -17.81 44.62
CA ARG A 293 -0.10 -17.89 46.09
C ARG A 293 -1.02 -18.96 46.65
N LEU A 294 -2.26 -19.04 46.17
CA LEU A 294 -3.23 -20.04 46.63
C LEU A 294 -2.79 -21.47 46.24
N ARG A 295 -2.19 -21.64 45.05
CA ARG A 295 -1.64 -22.94 44.63
C ARG A 295 -0.45 -23.36 45.50
N GLU A 296 0.46 -22.45 45.82
CA GLU A 296 1.60 -22.71 46.70
C GLU A 296 1.15 -23.08 48.11
N GLU A 297 0.17 -22.37 48.66
CA GLU A 297 -0.43 -22.68 49.96
C GLU A 297 -1.06 -24.08 49.98
N LYS A 298 -1.83 -24.43 48.94
CA LYS A 298 -2.39 -25.79 48.78
C LYS A 298 -1.29 -26.85 48.67
N ARG A 299 -0.19 -26.57 47.97
CA ARG A 299 0.94 -27.51 47.83
C ARG A 299 1.63 -27.74 49.17
N LEU A 300 1.92 -26.67 49.92
CA LEU A 300 2.50 -26.76 51.25
C LEU A 300 1.57 -27.50 52.22
N GLY A 301 0.26 -27.25 52.15
CA GLY A 301 -0.75 -27.99 52.92
C GLY A 301 -0.70 -29.49 52.66
N LYS A 302 -0.72 -29.91 51.38
CA LYS A 302 -0.61 -31.32 50.99
C LYS A 302 0.72 -31.96 51.42
N GLU A 303 1.83 -31.23 51.35
CA GLU A 303 3.13 -31.73 51.81
C GLU A 303 3.18 -31.92 53.33
N ALA A 304 2.60 -30.99 54.10
CA ALA A 304 2.48 -31.11 55.55
C ALA A 304 1.62 -32.33 55.93
N GLU A 305 0.50 -32.54 55.24
CA GLU A 305 -0.36 -33.70 55.42
C GLU A 305 0.37 -35.02 55.11
N ARG A 306 1.10 -35.09 53.98
CA ARG A 306 1.92 -36.26 53.63
C ARG A 306 2.98 -36.56 54.68
N LYS A 307 3.64 -35.52 55.22
CA LYS A 307 4.62 -35.67 56.31
C LYS A 307 3.96 -36.16 57.60
N ALA A 308 2.80 -35.62 57.97
CA ALA A 308 2.04 -36.07 59.13
C ALA A 308 1.61 -37.54 59.00
N ARG A 309 1.13 -37.96 57.82
CA ARG A 309 0.75 -39.35 57.53
C ARG A 309 1.95 -40.31 57.63
N LYS A 310 3.11 -39.93 57.07
CA LYS A 310 4.35 -40.71 57.19
C LYS A 310 4.81 -40.84 58.65
N ALA A 311 4.77 -39.76 59.41
CA ALA A 311 5.10 -39.78 60.83
C ALA A 311 4.13 -40.69 61.63
N GLY A 312 2.84 -40.67 61.30
CA GLY A 312 1.85 -41.58 61.88
C GLY A 312 2.14 -43.05 61.58
N LEU A 313 2.43 -43.38 60.31
CA LEU A 313 2.81 -44.74 59.89
C LEU A 313 4.11 -45.21 60.56
N GLN A 314 5.07 -44.33 60.73
CA GLN A 314 6.34 -44.66 61.37
C GLN A 314 6.14 -45.02 62.85
N LYS A 315 5.34 -44.22 63.59
CA LYS A 315 4.98 -44.55 64.98
C LYS A 315 4.32 -45.93 65.09
N LEU A 316 3.43 -46.25 64.14
CA LEU A 316 2.78 -47.56 64.11
C LEU A 316 3.79 -48.70 63.88
N ARG A 317 4.75 -48.51 62.97
CA ARG A 317 5.83 -49.48 62.75
C ARG A 317 6.70 -49.67 63.99
N GLU A 318 7.10 -48.58 64.64
CA GLU A 318 7.89 -48.62 65.87
C GLU A 318 7.13 -49.34 67.00
N GLU A 319 5.81 -49.15 67.11
CA GLU A 319 4.97 -49.87 68.06
C GLU A 319 4.89 -51.38 67.76
N VAL A 320 4.74 -51.76 66.49
CA VAL A 320 4.74 -53.17 66.06
C VAL A 320 6.09 -53.83 66.33
N GLU A 321 7.20 -53.14 66.04
CA GLU A 321 8.55 -53.64 66.32
C GLU A 321 8.81 -53.77 67.82
N ALA A 322 8.37 -52.81 68.64
CA ALA A 322 8.47 -52.91 70.10
C ALA A 322 7.69 -54.12 70.63
N LYS A 323 6.45 -54.34 70.14
CA LYS A 323 5.67 -55.54 70.48
C LYS A 323 6.37 -56.82 70.04
N ARG A 324 7.02 -56.82 68.87
CA ARG A 324 7.80 -57.97 68.39
C ARG A 324 9.03 -58.22 69.27
N ARG A 325 9.80 -57.20 69.62
CA ARG A 325 10.94 -57.31 70.54
C ARG A 325 10.52 -57.81 71.92
N ASN A 326 9.40 -57.35 72.45
CA ASN A 326 8.85 -57.86 73.70
C ASN A 326 8.48 -59.34 73.58
N LYS A 327 7.79 -59.76 72.50
CA LYS A 327 7.49 -61.18 72.26
C LYS A 327 8.75 -62.03 72.10
N ASP A 328 9.78 -61.53 71.42
CA ASP A 328 11.05 -62.23 71.23
C ASP A 328 11.83 -62.35 72.56
N ALA A 329 11.81 -61.30 73.39
CA ALA A 329 12.38 -61.31 74.74
C ALA A 329 11.62 -62.25 75.69
N GLU A 330 10.30 -62.23 75.66
CA GLU A 330 9.44 -63.18 76.38
C GLU A 330 9.73 -64.63 75.95
N ALA A 331 9.84 -64.87 74.64
CA ALA A 331 10.19 -66.18 74.10
C ALA A 331 11.60 -66.62 74.51
N ALA A 332 12.56 -65.70 74.60
CA ALA A 332 13.92 -65.98 75.06
C ALA A 332 13.96 -66.34 76.56
N VAL A 333 13.24 -65.58 77.41
CA VAL A 333 13.10 -65.88 78.84
C VAL A 333 12.39 -67.23 79.03
N TYR A 334 11.32 -67.48 78.28
CA TYR A 334 10.60 -68.75 78.33
C TYR A 334 11.49 -69.93 77.90
N ARG A 335 12.27 -69.75 76.83
CA ARG A 335 13.25 -70.75 76.37
C ARG A 335 14.31 -71.04 77.45
N TYR A 336 14.80 -70.02 78.14
CA TYR A 336 15.79 -70.17 79.21
C TYR A 336 15.24 -70.99 80.39
N TYR A 337 13.99 -70.76 80.79
CA TYR A 337 13.40 -71.45 81.95
C TYR A 337 12.83 -72.83 81.65
N THR A 338 12.30 -73.08 80.44
CA THR A 338 11.57 -74.32 80.13
C THR A 338 12.33 -75.27 79.22
N GLY A 339 13.40 -74.81 78.55
CA GLY A 339 14.13 -75.60 77.54
C GLY A 339 13.34 -75.84 76.24
N TYR A 340 12.08 -75.41 76.16
CA TYR A 340 11.22 -75.55 74.98
C TYR A 340 11.06 -74.23 74.23
N ASN A 341 11.03 -74.31 72.91
CA ASN A 341 10.86 -73.15 72.03
C ASN A 341 9.36 -72.92 71.78
N ILE A 342 8.79 -71.85 72.34
CA ILE A 342 7.34 -71.57 72.31
C ILE A 342 6.73 -71.48 70.89
N ASN A 343 7.56 -71.23 69.88
CA ASN A 343 7.15 -71.08 68.48
C ASN A 343 7.23 -72.35 67.62
N ARG A 344 7.55 -73.53 68.17
CA ARG A 344 7.36 -74.80 67.43
C ARG A 344 5.91 -75.26 67.58
N LYS A 345 5.00 -74.60 66.86
CA LYS A 345 3.71 -75.23 66.58
C LYS A 345 3.92 -76.34 65.55
N HIS A 346 3.39 -77.50 65.91
CA HIS A 346 3.28 -78.72 65.14
C HIS A 346 2.86 -78.45 63.69
N GLY A 347 3.45 -79.21 62.76
CA GLY A 347 2.96 -79.30 61.41
C GLY A 347 1.49 -79.74 61.42
N ASN A 348 0.66 -79.03 60.66
CA ASN A 348 -0.59 -79.59 60.18
C ASN A 348 -0.66 -79.43 58.66
N LYS A 349 -1.09 -80.53 58.07
CA LYS A 349 -1.19 -80.90 56.67
C LYS A 349 -2.59 -80.50 56.17
N GLN A 350 -2.75 -80.48 54.84
CA GLN A 350 -4.00 -80.31 54.07
C GLN A 350 -4.50 -78.84 54.02
N GLY A 351 -4.93 -78.29 52.89
CA GLY A 351 -5.49 -78.88 51.67
C GLY A 351 -6.85 -78.24 51.41
N GLY A 352 -7.13 -77.87 50.16
CA GLY A 352 -8.40 -77.25 49.71
C GLY A 352 -8.44 -75.73 49.94
N ASP A 353 -9.03 -74.90 49.10
CA ASP A 353 -9.84 -75.07 47.89
C ASP A 353 -9.91 -73.65 47.24
N PRO A 354 -10.13 -73.51 45.92
CA PRO A 354 -10.54 -72.25 45.31
C PRO A 354 -12.06 -72.03 45.52
N ASP A 355 -12.49 -70.78 45.38
CA ASP A 355 -13.88 -70.28 45.52
C ASP A 355 -14.44 -70.18 46.96
N SER A 356 -14.46 -68.94 47.47
CA SER A 356 -15.68 -68.39 48.05
C SER A 356 -15.62 -66.87 48.08
N ASP A 357 -16.63 -66.32 47.45
CA ASP A 357 -16.98 -64.91 47.29
C ASP A 357 -17.24 -64.16 48.61
N GLU A 358 -17.22 -62.83 48.45
CA GLU A 358 -17.99 -61.81 49.19
C GLU A 358 -17.59 -61.45 50.64
N ASP A 359 -16.97 -60.26 50.76
CA ASP A 359 -17.51 -59.08 51.49
C ASP A 359 -16.35 -58.11 51.75
N GLU A 360 -16.21 -57.02 51.00
CA GLU A 360 -16.93 -55.73 51.13
C GLU A 360 -15.97 -54.64 51.65
N ARG A 361 -15.87 -53.56 50.86
CA ARG A 361 -15.55 -52.17 51.25
C ARG A 361 -14.21 -51.89 51.94
N ALA A 362 -13.32 -51.22 51.21
CA ALA A 362 -13.31 -49.75 51.18
C ALA A 362 -12.21 -49.20 50.26
N ASP A 363 -12.65 -48.30 49.38
CA ASP A 363 -11.93 -47.14 48.87
C ASP A 363 -10.76 -47.38 47.90
N TYR A 364 -11.17 -47.54 46.63
CA TYR A 364 -10.80 -46.62 45.55
C TYR A 364 -10.07 -45.35 46.00
N LEU A 365 -8.74 -45.37 45.97
CA LEU A 365 -7.95 -44.20 45.60
C LEU A 365 -6.88 -44.65 44.62
N ALA A 366 -7.33 -44.75 43.37
CA ALA A 366 -6.47 -44.67 42.21
C ALA A 366 -5.77 -43.30 42.25
N ASP A 367 -4.53 -43.25 42.72
CA ASP A 367 -3.58 -42.23 42.26
C ASP A 367 -3.18 -42.66 40.85
N SER A 368 -4.04 -42.30 39.90
CA SER A 368 -3.72 -42.24 38.49
C SER A 368 -2.59 -41.23 38.35
N ASP A 369 -1.41 -41.76 38.04
CA ASP A 369 -0.22 -41.02 37.65
C ASP A 369 -0.50 -40.41 36.26
N ASP A 370 -1.36 -39.38 36.22
CA ASP A 370 -1.55 -38.52 35.05
C ASP A 370 -0.27 -37.71 34.87
N SER A 371 0.63 -38.33 34.12
CA SER A 371 1.77 -37.74 33.47
C SER A 371 1.30 -36.85 32.31
N ASP A 372 0.64 -35.75 32.65
CA ASP A 372 0.46 -34.64 31.71
C ASP A 372 1.71 -33.75 31.76
N ALA A 373 2.78 -34.26 31.16
CA ALA A 373 3.96 -33.48 30.78
C ALA A 373 3.63 -32.64 29.54
N SER A 374 2.71 -31.68 29.70
CA SER A 374 2.54 -30.58 28.77
C SER A 374 3.73 -29.62 28.94
N SER A 375 4.74 -29.85 28.10
CA SER A 375 5.84 -28.94 27.82
C SER A 375 5.31 -27.69 27.10
N ASP A 376 4.66 -26.79 27.84
CA ASP A 376 4.41 -25.43 27.36
C ASP A 376 5.72 -24.65 27.46
N GLY A 377 6.34 -24.45 26.30
CA GLY A 377 7.51 -23.61 26.14
C GLY A 377 7.18 -22.17 26.56
N ASP A 378 7.96 -21.65 27.50
CA ASP A 378 8.05 -20.23 27.84
C ASP A 378 8.41 -19.44 26.57
N VAL A 379 7.40 -18.90 25.90
CA VAL A 379 7.56 -17.83 24.92
C VAL A 379 7.46 -16.50 25.69
N PRO A 380 8.53 -15.70 25.79
CA PRO A 380 8.47 -14.41 26.47
C PRO A 380 7.53 -13.45 25.71
N PRO A 381 6.77 -12.59 26.42
CA PRO A 381 5.89 -11.63 25.78
C PRO A 381 6.71 -10.58 24.99
N PRO A 382 6.24 -10.13 23.82
CA PRO A 382 6.95 -9.14 23.02
C PRO A 382 7.01 -7.80 23.76
N VAL A 383 8.24 -7.31 23.95
CA VAL A 383 8.54 -5.97 24.43
C VAL A 383 8.09 -4.98 23.35
N LEU A 384 7.00 -4.25 23.62
CA LEU A 384 6.57 -3.11 22.84
C LEU A 384 7.53 -1.93 23.09
N THR A 385 8.58 -1.83 22.28
CA THR A 385 9.40 -0.62 22.22
C THR A 385 8.67 0.46 21.42
N GLN A 386 8.60 1.63 22.05
CA GLN A 386 7.92 2.81 21.56
C GLN A 386 8.68 3.36 20.35
N SER A 387 8.04 3.43 19.20
CA SER A 387 8.60 4.12 18.04
C SER A 387 8.75 5.61 18.34
N GLU A 388 9.99 6.09 18.38
CA GLU A 388 10.32 7.50 18.39
C GLU A 388 9.73 8.17 17.14
N ARG A 389 8.79 9.09 17.38
CA ARG A 389 8.29 10.00 16.36
C ARG A 389 9.36 11.05 16.09
N ILE A 390 10.18 10.83 15.06
CA ILE A 390 10.98 11.89 14.45
C ILE A 390 10.01 12.85 13.74
N SER A 391 9.72 13.98 14.38
CA SER A 391 8.98 15.08 13.77
C SER A 391 9.93 15.96 12.95
N ASN A 392 10.15 15.61 11.68
CA ASN A 392 10.81 16.51 10.73
C ASN A 392 9.76 17.30 9.96
N ARG A 393 9.46 18.48 10.49
CA ARG A 393 8.82 19.58 9.76
C ARG A 393 9.94 20.32 9.01
N ARG A 394 10.06 20.13 7.69
CA ARG A 394 10.84 21.05 6.85
C ARG A 394 10.06 21.52 5.64
N ARG A 395 10.11 22.83 5.48
CA ARG A 395 9.49 23.67 4.47
C ARG A 395 10.13 23.40 3.11
N SER A 396 9.31 23.17 2.10
CA SER A 396 9.74 23.09 0.70
C SER A 396 9.82 24.50 0.10
N ALA A 397 11.05 25.01 -0.03
CA ALA A 397 11.36 26.09 -0.95
C ALA A 397 12.08 25.48 -2.17
N SER A 398 11.58 25.80 -3.36
CA SER A 398 12.01 25.23 -4.64
C SER A 398 13.28 25.86 -5.21
N ARG A 399 13.93 25.06 -6.08
CA ARG A 399 14.77 25.42 -7.24
C ARG A 399 16.25 25.76 -7.02
N GLY A 400 17.06 24.81 -7.47
CA GLY A 400 18.45 24.99 -7.88
C GLY A 400 19.18 23.65 -7.80
N ARG A 401 19.24 22.89 -8.89
CA ARG A 401 19.96 21.61 -8.97
C ARG A 401 21.46 21.89 -8.92
N SER A 402 21.99 22.08 -7.71
CA SER A 402 23.42 21.90 -7.45
C SER A 402 23.70 20.41 -7.55
N VAL A 403 24.73 20.04 -8.30
CA VAL A 403 25.34 18.72 -8.20
C VAL A 403 25.67 18.52 -6.73
N SER A 404 24.90 17.67 -6.04
CA SER A 404 25.15 17.32 -4.65
C SER A 404 26.53 16.69 -4.62
N VAL A 405 27.51 17.47 -4.17
CA VAL A 405 28.80 16.92 -3.76
C VAL A 405 28.47 16.10 -2.53
N HIS A 406 28.20 14.80 -2.71
CA HIS A 406 27.98 13.88 -1.60
C HIS A 406 29.28 13.88 -0.79
N PRO A 407 29.30 14.46 0.42
CA PRO A 407 30.48 14.36 1.24
C PRO A 407 30.67 12.86 1.53
N SER A 408 31.90 12.37 1.37
CA SER A 408 32.32 11.01 1.70
C SER A 408 32.29 10.78 3.22
N GLN A 409 31.18 11.12 3.86
CA GLN A 409 30.95 10.92 5.29
C GLN A 409 30.68 9.44 5.51
N MET A 410 31.50 8.85 6.37
CA MET A 410 31.23 7.53 6.93
C MET A 410 29.87 7.59 7.59
N VAL A 411 28.90 6.84 7.05
CA VAL A 411 27.55 6.74 7.59
C VAL A 411 27.59 5.68 8.68
N GLU A 412 27.10 6.00 9.87
CA GLU A 412 27.03 5.05 10.97
C GLU A 412 26.11 3.87 10.61
N VAL A 413 26.61 2.65 10.83
CA VAL A 413 25.84 1.43 10.63
C VAL A 413 24.77 1.34 11.72
N THR A 414 23.51 1.39 11.31
CA THR A 414 22.37 1.26 12.23
C THR A 414 21.76 -0.13 12.14
N LYS A 415 20.92 -0.49 13.13
CA LYS A 415 20.15 -1.74 13.11
C LYS A 415 19.27 -1.87 11.85
N ALA A 416 18.71 -0.76 11.38
CA ALA A 416 17.88 -0.75 10.17
C ALA A 416 18.71 -1.05 8.91
N THR A 417 19.93 -0.51 8.81
CA THR A 417 20.81 -0.74 7.67
C THR A 417 21.41 -2.16 7.68
N LEU A 418 21.64 -2.76 8.86
CA LEU A 418 22.05 -4.16 9.00
C LEU A 418 20.99 -5.17 8.53
N LEU A 419 19.71 -4.80 8.67
CA LEU A 419 18.57 -5.62 8.24
C LEU A 419 18.07 -5.23 6.84
N ASN A 420 18.81 -4.40 6.10
CA ASN A 420 18.42 -3.96 4.76
C ASN A 420 18.43 -5.15 3.79
N PRO A 421 17.41 -5.30 2.91
CA PRO A 421 17.36 -6.34 1.88
C PRO A 421 18.66 -6.52 1.08
N ARG A 422 19.40 -5.43 0.81
CA ARG A 422 20.65 -5.47 0.03
C ARG A 422 21.83 -6.16 0.73
N SER A 423 21.69 -6.54 2.00
CA SER A 423 22.72 -7.26 2.75
C SER A 423 23.09 -8.62 2.15
N ILE A 424 22.20 -9.25 1.36
CA ILE A 424 22.50 -10.51 0.67
C ILE A 424 23.37 -10.35 -0.59
N MET A 425 23.57 -9.13 -1.06
CA MET A 425 24.30 -8.86 -2.30
C MET A 425 25.80 -9.13 -2.11
N THR A 426 26.52 -9.43 -3.20
CA THR A 426 27.98 -9.54 -3.12
C THR A 426 28.65 -8.16 -3.22
N ASP A 427 29.90 -8.08 -2.77
CA ASP A 427 30.71 -6.85 -2.84
C ASP A 427 30.82 -6.27 -4.26
N SER A 428 30.88 -7.13 -5.28
CA SER A 428 30.91 -6.70 -6.68
C SER A 428 29.57 -6.11 -7.12
N GLU A 429 28.46 -6.71 -6.70
CA GLU A 429 27.12 -6.22 -7.05
C GLU A 429 26.82 -4.88 -6.36
N LEU A 430 27.27 -4.70 -5.11
CA LEU A 430 27.19 -3.42 -4.43
C LEU A 430 28.06 -2.35 -5.11
N ALA A 431 29.25 -2.71 -5.60
CA ALA A 431 30.10 -1.80 -6.36
C ALA A 431 29.45 -1.35 -7.69
N ASP A 432 28.75 -2.26 -8.37
CA ASP A 432 27.99 -1.95 -9.57
C ASP A 432 26.81 -1.02 -9.28
N LEU A 433 26.08 -1.25 -8.16
CA LEU A 433 25.01 -0.34 -7.72
C LEU A 433 25.54 1.06 -7.37
N LEU A 434 26.66 1.16 -6.66
CA LEU A 434 27.31 2.45 -6.38
C LEU A 434 27.65 3.17 -7.70
N HIS A 435 28.18 2.44 -8.69
CA HIS A 435 28.51 3.01 -9.99
C HIS A 435 27.27 3.50 -10.74
N GLU A 436 26.19 2.71 -10.76
CA GLU A 436 24.94 3.07 -11.42
C GLU A 436 24.32 4.35 -10.81
N ARG A 437 24.39 4.46 -9.48
CA ARG A 437 23.88 5.61 -8.71
C ARG A 437 24.83 6.81 -8.71
N LYS A 438 25.98 6.70 -9.38
CA LYS A 438 27.02 7.74 -9.46
C LYS A 438 27.58 8.12 -8.08
N LEU A 439 27.56 7.17 -7.15
CA LEU A 439 28.18 7.31 -5.85
C LEU A 439 29.69 7.04 -5.93
N PRO A 440 30.50 7.56 -4.99
CA PRO A 440 31.91 7.22 -4.89
C PRO A 440 32.12 5.71 -4.82
N ARG A 441 33.19 5.22 -5.45
CA ARG A 441 33.57 3.81 -5.39
C ARG A 441 33.86 3.41 -3.95
N ARG A 442 33.61 2.14 -3.62
CA ARG A 442 33.93 1.55 -2.31
C ARG A 442 35.41 1.76 -1.97
N GLY A 443 35.68 2.24 -0.76
CA GLY A 443 37.03 2.36 -0.21
C GLY A 443 37.61 0.99 0.16
N HIS A 444 38.94 0.86 0.19
CA HIS A 444 39.59 -0.40 0.59
C HIS A 444 39.31 -0.79 2.05
N ASP A 445 39.06 0.20 2.91
CA ASP A 445 38.82 0.00 4.35
C ASP A 445 37.32 -0.04 4.70
N GLU A 446 36.43 0.14 3.71
CA GLU A 446 34.98 0.23 3.94
C GLU A 446 34.40 -1.18 4.09
N THR A 447 33.76 -1.46 5.21
CA THR A 447 33.15 -2.76 5.49
C THR A 447 31.87 -2.94 4.66
N HIS A 448 31.44 -4.19 4.47
CA HIS A 448 30.23 -4.48 3.70
C HIS A 448 28.96 -3.79 4.27
N PRO A 449 28.70 -3.81 5.60
CA PRO A 449 27.57 -3.09 6.20
C PRO A 449 27.65 -1.56 6.03
N GLU A 450 28.85 -0.97 6.01
CA GLU A 450 29.03 0.47 5.81
C GLU A 450 28.62 0.90 4.40
N VAL A 451 28.94 0.10 3.38
CA VAL A 451 28.51 0.35 2.00
C VAL A 451 26.98 0.36 1.90
N ILE A 452 26.32 -0.57 2.58
CA ILE A 452 24.86 -0.65 2.61
C ILE A 452 24.26 0.54 3.37
N ALA A 453 24.86 0.93 4.50
CA ALA A 453 24.43 2.10 5.24
C ALA A 453 24.53 3.37 4.39
N ARG A 454 25.60 3.50 3.59
CA ARG A 454 25.76 4.60 2.63
C ARG A 454 24.70 4.58 1.52
N LEU A 455 24.39 3.42 0.95
CA LEU A 455 23.33 3.28 -0.05
C LEU A 455 21.94 3.62 0.52
N ALA A 456 21.65 3.20 1.75
CA ALA A 456 20.40 3.53 2.42
C ALA A 456 20.28 5.03 2.72
N ALA A 457 21.38 5.67 3.16
CA ALA A 457 21.41 7.11 3.38
C ALA A 457 21.23 7.91 2.07
N ASP A 458 21.73 7.40 0.94
CA ASP A 458 21.48 7.99 -0.37
C ASP A 458 20.00 7.87 -0.77
N ASP A 459 19.39 6.69 -0.56
CA ASP A 459 17.97 6.46 -0.83
C ASP A 459 17.05 7.41 -0.04
N ASP A 460 17.38 7.70 1.22
CA ASP A 460 16.62 8.63 2.07
C ASP A 460 16.66 10.08 1.57
N ILE A 461 17.64 10.45 0.74
CA ILE A 461 17.80 11.80 0.17
C ILE A 461 17.13 11.92 -1.21
N LEU A 462 16.84 10.81 -1.89
CA LEU A 462 16.29 10.81 -3.25
C LEU A 462 14.94 11.52 -3.34
N ASP A 463 14.75 12.26 -4.44
CA ASP A 463 13.47 12.87 -4.76
C ASP A 463 12.46 11.82 -5.27
N ASN A 464 11.17 12.14 -5.16
CA ASN A 464 10.07 11.24 -5.58
C ASN A 464 10.20 10.77 -7.04
N ASP A 465 10.67 11.64 -7.93
CA ASP A 465 10.83 11.33 -9.35
C ASP A 465 12.01 10.38 -9.59
N GLU A 466 13.12 10.57 -8.85
CA GLU A 466 14.31 9.72 -8.95
C GLU A 466 14.02 8.29 -8.48
N VAL A 467 13.29 8.14 -7.36
CA VAL A 467 12.86 6.83 -6.87
C VAL A 467 11.95 6.14 -7.89
N ASN A 468 11.08 6.87 -8.58
CA ASN A 468 10.21 6.29 -9.62
C ASN A 468 11.01 5.86 -10.85
N ASP A 469 11.98 6.65 -11.28
CA ASP A 469 12.86 6.31 -12.40
C ASP A 469 13.68 5.04 -12.10
N LEU A 470 14.18 4.91 -10.87
CA LEU A 470 14.87 3.69 -10.42
C LEU A 470 13.93 2.49 -10.38
N LEU A 471 12.74 2.61 -9.77
CA LEU A 471 11.74 1.54 -9.76
C LEU A 471 11.28 1.14 -11.17
N ALA A 472 11.18 2.09 -12.11
CA ALA A 472 10.79 1.84 -13.48
C ALA A 472 11.83 0.97 -14.22
N LYS A 473 13.13 1.13 -13.94
CA LYS A 473 14.18 0.24 -14.48
C LYS A 473 13.99 -1.22 -14.05
N HIS A 474 13.48 -1.44 -12.84
CA HIS A 474 13.16 -2.78 -12.31
C HIS A 474 11.72 -3.23 -12.65
N PHE A 475 10.98 -2.47 -13.46
CA PHE A 475 9.57 -2.74 -13.80
C PHE A 475 8.65 -2.86 -12.58
N MET A 476 8.94 -2.12 -11.50
CA MET A 476 8.17 -2.13 -10.25
C MET A 476 7.12 -1.00 -10.18
N THR A 477 6.08 -1.18 -9.37
CA THR A 477 4.99 -0.20 -9.23
C THR A 477 5.42 1.04 -8.43
N HIS A 478 5.14 2.24 -8.94
CA HIS A 478 5.44 3.53 -8.30
C HIS A 478 4.36 4.00 -7.30
N LYS A 479 3.48 3.13 -6.80
CA LYS A 479 2.39 3.51 -5.89
C LYS A 479 2.81 3.43 -4.41
N GLY A 480 2.42 4.42 -3.60
CA GLY A 480 2.57 4.43 -2.15
C GLY A 480 3.50 5.52 -1.60
N SER A 481 3.72 5.51 -0.29
CA SER A 481 4.66 6.45 0.36
C SER A 481 6.08 6.27 -0.17
N ILE A 482 6.90 7.33 -0.11
CA ILE A 482 8.31 7.29 -0.54
C ILE A 482 9.08 6.17 0.17
N ALA A 483 8.91 6.01 1.49
CA ALA A 483 9.52 4.92 2.26
C ALA A 483 9.14 3.52 1.74
N LYS A 484 7.87 3.28 1.36
CA LYS A 484 7.45 2.00 0.77
C LYS A 484 8.03 1.79 -0.63
N ARG A 485 8.26 2.86 -1.38
CA ARG A 485 8.90 2.77 -2.70
C ARG A 485 10.39 2.49 -2.59
N ILE A 486 11.08 3.13 -1.64
CA ILE A 486 12.48 2.83 -1.31
C ILE A 486 12.61 1.37 -0.86
N GLN A 487 11.76 0.91 0.06
CA GLN A 487 11.76 -0.50 0.48
C GLN A 487 11.59 -1.46 -0.72
N ARG A 488 10.68 -1.17 -1.65
CA ARG A 488 10.52 -1.98 -2.87
C ARG A 488 11.74 -1.91 -3.79
N LEU A 489 12.41 -0.77 -3.85
CA LEU A 489 13.64 -0.61 -4.61
C LEU A 489 14.75 -1.48 -4.02
N GLU A 490 14.93 -1.45 -2.69
CA GLU A 490 15.86 -2.31 -1.96
C GLU A 490 15.56 -3.80 -2.17
N GLU A 491 14.29 -4.20 -2.07
CA GLU A 491 13.85 -5.57 -2.31
C GLU A 491 14.08 -5.99 -3.77
N ALA A 492 13.88 -5.09 -4.74
CA ALA A 492 14.13 -5.37 -6.16
C ALA A 492 15.63 -5.49 -6.47
N ASP A 493 16.47 -4.63 -5.89
CA ASP A 493 17.93 -4.72 -5.99
C ASP A 493 18.41 -6.06 -5.43
N ALA A 494 17.96 -6.40 -4.22
CA ALA A 494 18.26 -7.66 -3.56
C ALA A 494 17.76 -8.87 -4.36
N ALA A 495 16.55 -8.85 -4.89
CA ALA A 495 15.99 -9.93 -5.71
C ALA A 495 16.76 -10.16 -7.02
N ASN A 496 17.32 -9.10 -7.61
CA ASN A 496 18.11 -9.19 -8.84
C ASN A 496 19.54 -9.69 -8.62
N SER A 497 20.03 -9.70 -7.38
CA SER A 497 21.34 -10.25 -7.01
C SER A 497 21.44 -11.76 -7.25
N ALA A 498 22.67 -12.28 -7.31
CA ALA A 498 22.94 -13.70 -7.46
C ALA A 498 22.43 -14.52 -6.26
N ALA A 499 22.43 -13.95 -5.04
CA ALA A 499 21.85 -14.59 -3.86
C ALA A 499 20.31 -14.54 -3.90
N GLY A 500 19.72 -13.39 -4.26
CA GLY A 500 18.27 -13.22 -4.39
C GLY A 500 17.66 -14.12 -5.46
N LYS A 501 18.32 -14.30 -6.61
CA LYS A 501 17.93 -15.25 -7.65
C LYS A 501 17.93 -16.71 -7.19
N ARG A 502 18.72 -17.04 -6.15
CA ARG A 502 18.71 -18.35 -5.49
C ARG A 502 17.65 -18.46 -4.38
N GLY A 503 16.88 -17.39 -4.15
CA GLY A 503 15.81 -17.35 -3.16
C GLY A 503 16.25 -16.99 -1.74
N VAL A 504 17.51 -16.60 -1.54
CA VAL A 504 18.04 -16.20 -0.23
C VAL A 504 17.43 -14.85 0.16
N LYS A 505 16.95 -14.74 1.40
CA LYS A 505 16.41 -13.51 1.99
C LYS A 505 17.21 -13.13 3.23
N VAL A 506 17.24 -11.84 3.56
CA VAL A 506 17.87 -11.31 4.79
C VAL A 506 17.23 -11.88 6.05
N THR A 507 15.96 -12.29 5.98
CA THR A 507 15.25 -12.92 7.08
C THR A 507 15.71 -14.34 7.38
N ASP A 508 16.43 -14.99 6.47
CA ASP A 508 16.80 -16.39 6.59
C ASP A 508 17.84 -16.60 7.69
N PRO A 509 17.65 -17.57 8.60
CA PRO A 509 18.53 -17.77 9.74
C PRO A 509 19.95 -18.15 9.32
N GLU A 510 20.10 -18.98 8.28
CA GLU A 510 21.40 -19.39 7.74
C GLU A 510 22.23 -18.20 7.24
N PHE A 511 21.58 -17.22 6.61
CA PHE A 511 22.24 -15.99 6.17
C PHE A 511 22.69 -15.14 7.36
N LYS A 512 21.83 -14.97 8.37
CA LYS A 512 22.17 -14.21 9.58
C LYS A 512 23.37 -14.79 10.33
N GLU A 513 23.49 -16.11 10.36
CA GLU A 513 24.65 -16.78 10.99
C GLU A 513 25.96 -16.57 10.22
N GLN A 514 25.89 -16.37 8.91
CA GLN A 514 27.07 -16.25 8.05
C GLN A 514 27.49 -14.80 7.81
N TYR A 515 26.54 -13.87 7.78
CA TYR A 515 26.77 -12.49 7.38
C TYR A 515 27.65 -11.73 8.38
N GLU A 516 28.68 -11.08 7.85
CA GLU A 516 29.73 -10.40 8.63
C GLU A 516 29.18 -9.29 9.53
N GLY A 517 28.08 -8.63 9.12
CA GLY A 517 27.43 -7.60 9.93
C GLY A 517 26.78 -8.11 11.22
N TYR A 518 26.52 -9.42 11.35
CA TYR A 518 26.05 -10.04 12.61
C TYR A 518 27.22 -10.53 13.48
N LYS A 519 28.46 -10.37 13.03
CA LYS A 519 29.69 -10.77 13.76
C LYS A 519 30.55 -9.54 14.07
N GLY A 520 31.36 -9.62 15.11
CA GLY A 520 32.31 -8.56 15.47
C GLY A 520 31.65 -7.32 16.09
N GLU A 521 32.10 -6.13 15.68
CA GLU A 521 31.78 -4.84 16.34
C GLU A 521 30.29 -4.49 16.27
N TYR A 522 29.60 -4.85 15.18
CA TYR A 522 28.18 -4.55 14.97
C TYR A 522 27.23 -5.56 15.65
N ALA A 523 27.74 -6.67 16.20
CA ALA A 523 26.92 -7.67 16.89
C ALA A 523 26.16 -7.06 18.09
N SER A 524 26.75 -6.05 18.74
CA SER A 524 26.13 -5.32 19.85
C SER A 524 24.80 -4.65 19.48
N LEU A 525 24.64 -4.19 18.22
CA LEU A 525 23.43 -3.52 17.74
C LEU A 525 22.21 -4.45 17.61
N LEU A 526 22.42 -5.76 17.75
CA LEU A 526 21.40 -6.79 17.56
C LEU A 526 20.92 -7.40 18.88
N VAL A 527 21.69 -7.28 19.97
CA VAL A 527 21.39 -7.85 21.28
C VAL A 527 20.34 -7.03 22.05
N ASP A 528 20.17 -5.75 21.70
CA ASP A 528 19.18 -4.86 22.33
C ASP A 528 17.76 -4.98 21.69
N ALA A 529 17.38 -6.19 21.25
CA ALA A 529 16.08 -6.52 20.66
C ALA A 529 15.37 -7.58 21.51
#